data_AF-A0A7K0I704-F1
#
_entry.id   AF-A0A7K0I704-F1
#
_cell.length_a   1.000
_cell.length_b   1.000
_cell.length_c   1.000
_cell.angle_alpha   90.00
_cell.angle_beta   90.00
_cell.angle_gamma   90.00
#
_symmetry.space_group_name_H-M   'P 1'
#
loop_
_entity.id
_entity.type
_entity.pdbx_description
1 polymer ?
#
loop_
_entity_poly.entity_id
_entity_poly.type
_entity_poly.pdbx_seq_one_letter_code
_entity_poly.pdbx_strand_id
1 'polypeptide(L)'
;MNETSYTDMIKAELQQINSSGKQTTDNKHIIRGGELLQMEVEEVPMLFADLIPRIGLVAEVGASDTGKSMLYRQMAMSIVKGSDFLGFKYTGRFQNVIFVSTEDDMQATAFLLRKQNKTMKITIEQANRIRFVYDVDNVIEAIRNALTEEPADAVIIDAYSDVFTGKDSKDATQTRQFLNEYGKIAKDFGCCVAFLHHTGKRTEDLAPSKNNAVGSQSFEAKMRLM
;
A
#
# COMPACT_ATOMS: atom_id res chain seq x y z
N MET A 1 16.63 -30.35 10.99
CA MET A 1 16.56 -29.76 9.63
C MET A 1 17.25 -28.41 9.73
N ASN A 2 18.39 -28.27 9.05
CA ASN A 2 19.41 -27.26 9.38
C ASN A 2 19.06 -25.85 8.90
N GLU A 3 18.94 -24.90 9.85
CA GLU A 3 18.82 -23.44 9.62
C GLU A 3 19.98 -22.85 8.78
N THR A 4 21.12 -23.54 8.72
CA THR A 4 22.29 -23.17 7.93
C THR A 4 21.97 -23.14 6.42
N SER A 5 21.12 -24.05 5.93
CA SER A 5 20.84 -24.18 4.49
C SER A 5 20.02 -23.03 3.90
N TYR A 6 19.12 -22.42 4.69
CA TYR A 6 18.27 -21.31 4.24
C TYR A 6 19.02 -19.99 4.25
N THR A 7 19.85 -19.79 5.29
CA THR A 7 20.69 -18.60 5.44
C THR A 7 21.74 -18.51 4.33
N ASP A 8 22.26 -19.65 3.89
CA ASP A 8 23.23 -19.72 2.79
C ASP A 8 22.58 -19.49 1.42
N MET A 9 21.32 -19.92 1.23
CA MET A 9 20.53 -19.59 0.03
C MET A 9 20.26 -18.08 -0.09
N ILE A 10 19.86 -17.43 1.01
CA ILE A 10 19.61 -15.98 1.04
C ILE A 10 20.90 -15.20 0.78
N LYS A 11 22.04 -15.63 1.34
CA LYS A 11 23.34 -15.01 1.05
C LYS A 11 23.76 -15.16 -0.41
N ALA A 12 23.47 -16.30 -1.03
CA ALA A 12 23.75 -16.54 -2.43
C ALA A 12 22.87 -15.65 -3.35
N GLU A 13 21.58 -15.50 -3.04
CA GLU A 13 20.69 -14.55 -3.74
C GLU A 13 21.16 -13.09 -3.58
N LEU A 14 21.55 -12.69 -2.36
CA LEU A 14 22.07 -11.34 -2.11
C LEU A 14 23.41 -11.08 -2.82
N GLN A 15 24.27 -12.10 -2.98
CA GLN A 15 25.51 -11.98 -3.74
C GLN A 15 25.26 -11.91 -5.26
N GLN A 16 24.26 -12.61 -5.79
CA GLN A 16 23.84 -12.47 -7.19
C GLN A 16 23.23 -11.10 -7.47
N ILE A 17 22.45 -10.54 -6.53
CA ILE A 17 21.93 -9.17 -6.62
C ILE A 17 23.09 -8.15 -6.61
N ASN A 18 24.09 -8.33 -5.75
CA ASN A 18 25.24 -7.42 -5.64
C ASN A 18 26.23 -7.50 -6.82
N SER A 19 26.32 -8.65 -7.50
CA SER A 19 27.15 -8.82 -8.70
C SER A 19 26.46 -8.34 -9.98
N SER A 20 25.13 -8.40 -10.01
CA SER A 20 24.30 -7.85 -11.10
C SER A 20 24.10 -6.33 -10.99
N GLY A 21 24.27 -5.76 -9.80
CA GLY A 21 24.05 -4.34 -9.49
C GLY A 21 25.26 -3.42 -9.69
N LYS A 22 26.39 -3.91 -10.22
CA LYS A 22 27.56 -3.07 -10.53
C LYS A 22 27.43 -2.41 -11.92
N GLN A 23 26.27 -1.85 -12.21
CA GLN A 23 26.15 -0.80 -13.21
C GLN A 23 26.04 0.52 -12.45
N THR A 24 27.05 1.35 -12.66
CA THR A 24 27.06 2.79 -12.37
C THR A 24 25.67 3.38 -12.49
N THR A 25 25.20 3.98 -11.40
CA THR A 25 24.02 4.83 -11.32
C THR A 25 24.23 6.09 -12.17
N ASP A 26 24.23 5.89 -13.48
CA ASP A 26 24.05 6.96 -14.44
C ASP A 26 22.59 7.34 -14.33
N ASN A 27 22.33 8.54 -13.82
CA ASN A 27 21.00 9.09 -13.58
C ASN A 27 20.30 9.37 -14.93
N LYS A 28 20.04 8.31 -15.71
CA LYS A 28 19.40 8.40 -17.01
C LYS A 28 17.91 8.60 -16.77
N HIS A 29 17.55 9.86 -16.58
CA HIS A 29 16.16 10.33 -16.66
C HIS A 29 15.50 10.06 -18.02
N ILE A 30 16.27 9.55 -18.99
CA ILE A 30 15.82 9.18 -20.33
C ILE A 30 16.27 7.73 -20.59
N ILE A 31 15.32 6.80 -20.60
CA ILE A 31 15.51 5.40 -21.01
C ILE A 31 15.04 5.27 -22.47
N ARG A 32 15.86 4.71 -23.35
CA ARG A 32 15.48 4.54 -24.76
C ARG A 32 14.54 3.34 -24.93
N GLY A 33 13.66 3.40 -25.93
CA GLY A 33 12.73 2.30 -26.22
C GLY A 33 13.40 0.94 -26.47
N GLY A 34 14.61 0.92 -27.05
CA GLY A 34 15.37 -0.32 -27.21
C GLY A 34 15.81 -0.96 -25.89
N GLU A 35 16.12 -0.14 -24.88
CA GLU A 35 16.43 -0.61 -23.53
C GLU A 35 15.17 -1.20 -22.86
N LEU A 36 14.00 -0.56 -23.07
CA LEU A 36 12.72 -1.06 -22.56
C LEU A 36 12.30 -2.39 -23.20
N LEU A 37 12.48 -2.55 -24.52
CA LEU A 37 12.15 -3.80 -25.23
C LEU A 37 13.02 -4.99 -24.82
N GLN A 38 14.19 -4.72 -24.25
CA GLN A 38 15.10 -5.74 -23.72
C GLN A 38 14.81 -6.09 -22.26
N MET A 39 13.89 -5.37 -21.60
CA MET A 39 13.45 -5.76 -20.25
C MET A 39 12.55 -6.99 -20.36
N GLU A 40 12.92 -8.07 -19.69
CA GLU A 40 12.14 -9.32 -19.62
C GLU A 40 10.95 -9.18 -18.65
N VAL A 41 10.06 -8.21 -18.91
CA VAL A 41 8.83 -8.00 -18.16
C VAL A 41 7.68 -8.65 -18.91
N GLU A 42 7.35 -9.89 -18.55
CA GLU A 42 6.23 -10.63 -19.16
C GLU A 42 4.86 -10.15 -18.64
N GLU A 43 4.80 -9.74 -17.37
CA GLU A 43 3.57 -9.29 -16.71
C GLU A 43 3.83 -8.08 -15.80
N VAL A 44 2.82 -7.22 -15.64
CA VAL A 44 2.89 -6.08 -14.72
C VAL A 44 2.94 -6.63 -13.29
N PRO A 45 3.94 -6.24 -12.46
CA PRO A 45 4.03 -6.76 -11.10
C PRO A 45 2.79 -6.41 -10.25
N MET A 46 2.11 -7.43 -9.74
CA MET A 46 0.95 -7.31 -8.86
C MET A 46 1.32 -7.66 -7.40
N LEU A 47 0.60 -7.06 -6.45
CA LEU A 47 0.58 -7.44 -5.03
C LEU A 47 -0.44 -8.56 -4.78
N PHE A 48 -1.64 -8.39 -5.34
CA PHE A 48 -2.63 -9.44 -5.49
C PHE A 48 -2.93 -9.57 -6.97
N ALA A 49 -2.73 -10.78 -7.52
CA ALA A 49 -2.89 -11.06 -8.95
C ALA A 49 -4.22 -10.49 -9.46
N ASP A 50 -4.20 -9.79 -10.59
CA ASP A 50 -5.36 -9.18 -11.25
C ASP A 50 -6.17 -8.16 -10.44
N LEU A 51 -5.77 -7.81 -9.20
CA LEU A 51 -6.51 -6.89 -8.33
C LEU A 51 -5.70 -5.65 -7.95
N ILE A 52 -4.56 -5.83 -7.26
CA ILE A 52 -3.80 -4.71 -6.69
C ILE A 52 -2.39 -4.70 -7.29
N PRO A 53 -1.94 -3.61 -7.93
CA PRO A 53 -0.58 -3.50 -8.45
C PRO A 53 0.43 -3.44 -7.31
N ARG A 54 1.63 -3.98 -7.53
CA ARG A 54 2.70 -3.98 -6.52
C ARG A 54 3.23 -2.56 -6.23
N ILE A 55 3.21 -1.70 -7.24
CA ILE A 55 3.75 -0.33 -7.17
C ILE A 55 2.72 0.64 -7.72
N GLY A 56 2.27 1.57 -6.89
CA GLY A 56 1.35 2.61 -7.30
C GLY A 56 0.41 3.05 -6.18
N LEU A 57 -0.63 3.77 -6.58
CA LEU A 57 -1.70 4.22 -5.71
C LEU A 57 -2.98 3.48 -6.05
N VAL A 58 -3.71 3.05 -5.03
CA VAL A 58 -5.07 2.53 -5.14
C VAL A 58 -5.95 3.20 -4.09
N ALA A 59 -7.26 3.18 -4.28
CA ALA A 59 -8.18 3.70 -3.29
C ALA A 59 -9.48 2.91 -3.26
N GLU A 60 -10.00 2.73 -2.06
CA GLU A 60 -11.33 2.18 -1.81
C GLU A 60 -12.25 3.32 -1.37
N VAL A 61 -13.29 3.57 -2.16
CA VAL A 61 -14.22 4.69 -1.94
C VAL A 61 -15.61 4.16 -1.61
N GLY A 62 -16.17 4.59 -0.48
CA GLY A 62 -17.53 4.23 -0.10
C GLY A 62 -18.03 5.03 1.09
N ALA A 63 -19.32 4.92 1.41
CA ALA A 63 -19.92 5.61 2.55
C ALA A 63 -19.20 5.29 3.88
N SER A 64 -19.41 6.12 4.89
CA SER A 64 -18.91 5.82 6.23
C SER A 64 -19.48 4.49 6.73
N ASP A 65 -18.72 3.79 7.57
CA ASP A 65 -19.14 2.55 8.25
C ASP A 65 -19.53 1.38 7.33
N THR A 66 -19.10 1.38 6.07
CA THR A 66 -19.33 0.26 5.13
C THR A 66 -18.35 -0.90 5.29
N GLY A 67 -17.42 -0.82 6.24
CA GLY A 67 -16.45 -1.88 6.54
C GLY A 67 -15.13 -1.81 5.75
N LYS A 68 -14.80 -0.67 5.11
CA LYS A 68 -13.52 -0.46 4.40
C LYS A 68 -12.31 -0.76 5.29
N SER A 69 -12.27 -0.19 6.49
CA SER A 69 -11.21 -0.39 7.48
C SER A 69 -11.08 -1.86 7.88
N MET A 70 -12.22 -2.56 8.05
CA MET A 70 -12.23 -4.00 8.32
C MET A 70 -11.63 -4.79 7.16
N LEU A 71 -12.05 -4.49 5.92
CA LEU A 71 -11.59 -5.16 4.71
C LEU A 71 -10.07 -4.98 4.53
N TYR A 72 -9.57 -3.76 4.69
CA TYR A 72 -8.15 -3.48 4.55
C TYR A 72 -7.30 -3.98 5.72
N ARG A 73 -7.85 -4.08 6.92
CA ARG A 73 -7.19 -4.80 8.03
C ARG A 73 -7.09 -6.29 7.72
N GLN A 74 -8.09 -6.88 7.07
CA GLN A 74 -8.04 -8.26 6.59
C GLN A 74 -7.03 -8.44 5.45
N MET A 75 -6.93 -7.46 4.53
CA MET A 75 -5.90 -7.43 3.51
C MET A 75 -4.50 -7.39 4.15
N ALA A 76 -4.28 -6.53 5.14
CA ALA A 76 -3.03 -6.45 5.87
C ALA A 76 -2.65 -7.79 6.53
N MET A 77 -3.62 -8.44 7.18
CA MET A 77 -3.44 -9.80 7.72
C MET A 77 -3.09 -10.83 6.64
N SER A 78 -3.68 -10.72 5.45
CA SER A 78 -3.41 -11.63 4.33
C SER A 78 -2.00 -11.44 3.79
N ILE A 79 -1.55 -10.18 3.64
CA ILE A 79 -0.18 -9.84 3.22
C ILE A 79 0.85 -10.42 4.19
N VAL A 80 0.72 -10.16 5.50
CA VAL A 80 1.71 -10.63 6.49
C VAL A 80 1.70 -12.14 6.68
N LYS A 81 0.59 -12.79 6.35
CA LYS A 81 0.47 -14.25 6.31
C LYS A 81 1.06 -14.85 5.02
N GLY A 82 1.17 -14.05 3.96
CA GLY A 82 1.47 -14.52 2.61
C GLY A 82 0.33 -15.32 2.00
N SER A 83 -0.92 -15.00 2.34
CA SER A 83 -2.11 -15.69 1.85
C SER A 83 -2.93 -14.84 0.90
N ASP A 84 -3.73 -15.50 0.09
CA ASP A 84 -4.66 -14.87 -0.84
C ASP A 84 -5.68 -13.97 -0.15
N PHE A 85 -6.15 -12.96 -0.87
CA PHE A 85 -7.14 -12.00 -0.40
C PHE A 85 -8.30 -11.96 -1.39
N LEU A 86 -9.53 -12.18 -0.91
CA LEU A 86 -10.75 -12.24 -1.74
C LEU A 86 -10.66 -13.22 -2.94
N GLY A 87 -9.84 -14.28 -2.82
CA GLY A 87 -9.62 -15.24 -3.90
C GLY A 87 -8.54 -14.82 -4.91
N PHE A 88 -7.94 -13.65 -4.76
CA PHE A 88 -6.81 -13.19 -5.57
C PHE A 88 -5.49 -13.60 -4.93
N LYS A 89 -4.62 -14.17 -5.75
CA LYS A 89 -3.36 -14.75 -5.29
C LYS A 89 -2.41 -13.69 -4.76
N TYR A 90 -1.86 -13.89 -3.57
CA TYR A 90 -0.80 -13.01 -3.05
C TYR A 90 0.52 -13.23 -3.80
N THR A 91 1.10 -12.14 -4.29
CA THR A 91 2.37 -12.11 -5.04
C THR A 91 3.32 -11.02 -4.53
N GLY A 92 3.14 -10.55 -3.29
CA GLY A 92 4.04 -9.59 -2.64
C GLY A 92 5.39 -10.20 -2.25
N ARG A 93 6.32 -9.36 -1.81
CA ARG A 93 7.74 -9.69 -1.61
C ARG A 93 8.15 -9.74 -0.15
N PHE A 94 7.63 -8.82 0.65
CA PHE A 94 8.13 -8.54 2.00
C PHE A 94 7.23 -9.12 3.10
N GLN A 95 5.94 -9.34 2.81
CA GLN A 95 4.93 -9.73 3.81
C GLN A 95 4.86 -8.74 4.97
N ASN A 96 5.05 -7.45 4.66
CA ASN A 96 5.11 -6.36 5.61
C ASN A 96 4.15 -5.26 5.17
N VAL A 97 3.46 -4.65 6.13
CA VAL A 97 2.44 -3.62 5.89
C VAL A 97 2.60 -2.50 6.90
N ILE A 98 2.48 -1.26 6.43
CA ILE A 98 2.30 -0.08 7.27
C ILE A 98 0.82 0.29 7.24
N PHE A 99 0.22 0.53 8.40
CA PHE A 99 -1.18 0.92 8.53
C PHE A 99 -1.28 2.24 9.30
N VAL A 100 -1.55 3.33 8.58
CA VAL A 100 -1.79 4.65 9.18
C VAL A 100 -3.26 4.69 9.58
N SER A 101 -3.50 4.73 10.89
CA SER A 101 -4.84 4.75 11.48
C SER A 101 -5.10 6.14 12.06
N THR A 102 -6.00 6.89 11.42
CA THR A 102 -6.46 8.21 11.88
C THR A 102 -7.85 8.17 12.49
N GLU A 103 -8.66 7.16 12.15
CA GLU A 103 -10.03 7.02 12.65
C GLU A 103 -10.13 6.21 13.96
N ASP A 104 -9.37 5.11 14.07
CA ASP A 104 -9.37 4.20 15.22
C ASP A 104 -8.16 4.45 16.14
N ASP A 105 -8.39 4.45 17.45
CA ASP A 105 -7.32 4.43 18.45
C ASP A 105 -6.69 3.03 18.63
N MET A 106 -5.65 2.95 19.45
CA MET A 106 -4.95 1.69 19.75
C MET A 106 -5.84 0.64 20.41
N GLN A 107 -6.80 1.03 21.25
CA GLN A 107 -7.67 0.10 21.98
C GLN A 107 -8.72 -0.51 21.05
N ALA A 108 -9.36 0.32 20.23
CA ALA A 108 -10.28 -0.08 19.18
C ALA A 108 -9.57 -1.01 18.18
N THR A 109 -8.39 -0.62 17.71
CA THR A 109 -7.60 -1.44 16.81
C THR A 109 -7.22 -2.78 17.44
N ALA A 110 -6.77 -2.80 18.71
CA ALA A 110 -6.44 -4.05 19.41
C ALA A 110 -7.66 -4.97 19.59
N PHE A 111 -8.85 -4.42 19.86
CA PHE A 111 -10.08 -5.19 19.93
C PHE A 111 -10.45 -5.80 18.57
N LEU A 112 -10.46 -4.99 17.51
CA LEU A 112 -10.88 -5.41 16.19
C LEU A 112 -9.87 -6.37 15.53
N LEU A 113 -8.57 -6.11 15.69
CA LEU A 113 -7.50 -7.01 15.24
C LEU A 113 -7.65 -8.39 15.90
N ARG A 114 -7.89 -8.45 17.22
CA ARG A 114 -8.16 -9.72 17.92
C ARG A 114 -9.43 -10.40 17.39
N LYS A 115 -10.49 -9.63 17.13
CA LYS A 115 -11.75 -10.16 16.58
C LYS A 115 -11.54 -10.79 15.21
N GLN A 116 -10.86 -10.11 14.29
CA GLN A 116 -10.57 -10.62 12.94
C GLN A 116 -9.57 -11.79 12.98
N ASN A 117 -8.60 -11.77 13.89
CA ASN A 117 -7.62 -12.84 14.00
C ASN A 117 -8.20 -14.18 14.49
N LYS A 118 -9.42 -14.19 15.06
CA LYS A 118 -10.14 -15.44 15.35
C LYS A 118 -10.31 -16.31 14.11
N THR A 119 -10.43 -15.71 12.92
CA THR A 119 -10.56 -16.40 11.65
C THR A 119 -9.26 -16.39 10.85
N MET A 120 -8.54 -15.27 10.85
CA MET A 120 -7.32 -15.13 10.03
C MET A 120 -6.15 -15.97 10.55
N LYS A 121 -6.09 -16.23 11.86
CA LYS A 121 -5.08 -17.09 12.51
C LYS A 121 -3.63 -16.70 12.17
N ILE A 122 -3.32 -15.41 12.09
CA ILE A 122 -1.94 -14.93 12.02
C ILE A 122 -1.24 -15.11 13.37
N THR A 123 0.02 -15.50 13.33
CA THR A 123 0.88 -15.62 14.52
C THR A 123 1.27 -14.24 15.05
N ILE A 124 1.83 -14.17 16.26
CA ILE A 124 2.37 -12.91 16.79
C ILE A 124 3.53 -12.40 15.93
N GLU A 125 4.38 -13.30 15.42
CA GLU A 125 5.46 -12.94 14.50
C GLU A 125 4.93 -12.31 13.22
N GLN A 126 3.87 -12.87 12.63
CA GLN A 126 3.19 -12.27 11.47
C GLN A 126 2.51 -10.95 11.82
N ALA A 127 1.89 -10.84 13.02
CA ALA A 127 1.26 -9.61 13.46
C ALA A 127 2.26 -8.46 13.65
N ASN A 128 3.51 -8.74 14.07
CA ASN A 128 4.57 -7.75 14.19
C ASN A 128 4.91 -7.06 12.84
N ARG A 129 4.59 -7.71 11.72
CA ARG A 129 4.77 -7.18 10.36
C ARG A 129 3.66 -6.22 9.92
N ILE A 130 2.62 -6.03 10.74
CA ILE A 130 1.62 -4.97 10.58
C ILE A 130 2.02 -3.82 11.50
N ARG A 131 2.66 -2.80 10.95
CA ARG A 131 3.19 -1.65 11.69
C ARG A 131 2.18 -0.53 11.66
N PHE A 132 1.52 -0.28 12.79
CA PHE A 132 0.53 0.78 12.90
C PHE A 132 1.18 2.12 13.22
N VAL A 133 0.69 3.18 12.57
CA VAL A 133 1.09 4.57 12.80
C VAL A 133 -0.14 5.35 13.29
N TYR A 134 0.00 6.03 14.43
CA TYR A 134 -1.04 6.83 15.07
C TYR A 134 -0.49 8.22 15.41
N ASP A 135 -1.35 9.24 15.46
CA ASP A 135 -1.07 10.56 16.04
C ASP A 135 0.27 11.19 15.63
N VAL A 136 0.58 11.18 14.32
CA VAL A 136 1.80 11.81 13.77
C VAL A 136 1.49 13.13 13.09
N ASP A 137 2.29 14.16 13.38
CA ASP A 137 2.17 15.48 12.76
C ASP A 137 2.46 15.44 11.24
N ASN A 138 3.46 14.63 10.85
CA ASN A 138 3.90 14.49 9.46
C ASN A 138 3.82 13.03 9.00
N VAL A 139 2.67 12.65 8.47
CA VAL A 139 2.38 11.28 8.00
C VAL A 139 3.35 10.83 6.91
N ILE A 140 3.72 11.71 5.98
CA ILE A 140 4.65 11.39 4.87
C ILE A 140 6.02 11.00 5.40
N GLU A 141 6.55 11.78 6.35
CA GLU A 141 7.84 11.51 6.96
C GLU A 141 7.81 10.22 7.80
N ALA A 142 6.76 10.01 8.58
CA ALA A 142 6.57 8.77 9.35
C ALA A 142 6.56 7.53 8.44
N ILE A 143 5.83 7.57 7.32
CA ILE A 143 5.82 6.48 6.33
C ILE A 143 7.22 6.27 5.73
N ARG A 144 7.91 7.34 5.31
CA ARG A 144 9.25 7.23 4.72
C ARG A 144 10.26 6.63 5.69
N ASN A 145 10.24 7.04 6.95
CA ASN A 145 11.12 6.51 7.98
C ASN A 145 10.84 5.01 8.22
N ALA A 146 9.56 4.64 8.37
CA ALA A 146 9.17 3.24 8.52
C ALA A 146 9.59 2.38 7.32
N LEU A 147 9.41 2.86 6.08
CA LEU A 147 9.83 2.14 4.87
C LEU A 147 11.35 2.06 4.70
N THR A 148 12.09 3.02 5.24
CA THR A 148 13.57 3.03 5.24
C THR A 148 14.12 2.03 6.25
N GLU A 149 13.50 1.93 7.42
CA GLU A 149 13.86 0.96 8.45
C GLU A 149 13.56 -0.48 8.00
N GLU A 150 12.38 -0.70 7.42
CA GLU A 150 11.96 -2.01 6.94
C GLU A 150 11.03 -1.87 5.72
N PRO A 151 11.31 -2.56 4.60
CA PRO A 151 10.48 -2.48 3.41
C PRO A 151 9.09 -3.09 3.66
N ALA A 152 8.08 -2.56 2.97
CA ALA A 152 6.70 -3.04 3.03
C ALA A 152 6.13 -3.23 1.63
N ASP A 153 5.20 -4.18 1.49
CA ASP A 153 4.46 -4.37 0.24
C ASP A 153 3.32 -3.36 0.08
N ALA A 154 2.76 -2.92 1.20
CA ALA A 154 1.66 -1.98 1.22
C ALA A 154 1.78 -0.95 2.35
N VAL A 155 1.33 0.27 2.06
CA VAL A 155 1.01 1.32 3.02
C VAL A 155 -0.49 1.58 2.91
N ILE A 156 -1.23 1.37 3.98
CA ILE A 156 -2.68 1.59 4.05
C ILE A 156 -2.91 2.87 4.85
N ILE A 157 -3.75 3.76 4.32
CA ILE A 157 -4.06 5.05 4.93
C ILE A 157 -5.57 5.12 5.14
N ASP A 158 -5.96 5.09 6.41
CA ASP A 158 -7.34 5.05 6.86
C ASP A 158 -7.57 6.20 7.85
N ALA A 159 -8.05 7.38 7.42
CA ALA A 159 -8.65 7.71 6.12
C ALA A 159 -7.91 8.81 5.34
N TYR A 160 -8.11 8.84 4.02
CA TYR A 160 -7.57 9.87 3.11
C TYR A 160 -7.89 11.30 3.57
N SER A 161 -9.12 11.54 4.04
CA SER A 161 -9.58 12.88 4.43
C SER A 161 -8.75 13.49 5.54
N ASP A 162 -8.24 12.67 6.45
CA ASP A 162 -7.61 13.12 7.69
C ASP A 162 -6.14 13.44 7.46
N VAL A 163 -5.53 12.80 6.46
CA VAL A 163 -4.15 13.04 6.06
C VAL A 163 -4.04 14.11 4.97
N PHE A 164 -5.15 14.54 4.37
CA PHE A 164 -5.14 15.51 3.27
C PHE A 164 -4.77 16.90 3.77
N THR A 165 -3.66 17.45 3.24
CA THR A 165 -3.12 18.75 3.66
C THR A 165 -3.53 19.92 2.76
N GLY A 166 -4.29 19.67 1.69
CA GLY A 166 -4.79 20.73 0.82
C GLY A 166 -5.90 21.54 1.50
N LYS A 167 -6.02 22.81 1.12
CA LYS A 167 -7.05 23.74 1.64
C LYS A 167 -8.46 23.35 1.21
N ASP A 168 -8.60 22.77 0.03
CA ASP A 168 -9.87 22.29 -0.50
C ASP A 168 -9.66 20.96 -1.22
N SER A 169 -10.28 19.89 -0.72
CA SER A 169 -10.23 18.55 -1.31
C SER A 169 -11.00 18.44 -2.62
N LYS A 170 -11.78 19.47 -2.99
CA LYS A 170 -12.40 19.61 -4.30
C LYS A 170 -11.49 20.27 -5.33
N ASP A 171 -10.40 20.89 -4.90
CA ASP A 171 -9.41 21.47 -5.81
C ASP A 171 -8.53 20.36 -6.42
N ALA A 172 -8.81 20.08 -7.68
CA ALA A 172 -8.08 19.12 -8.50
C ALA A 172 -6.56 19.28 -8.46
N THR A 173 -6.05 20.51 -8.41
CA THR A 173 -4.60 20.79 -8.39
C THR A 173 -4.00 20.38 -7.06
N GLN A 174 -4.66 20.73 -5.95
CA GLN A 174 -4.19 20.39 -4.61
C GLN A 174 -4.28 18.88 -4.36
N THR A 175 -5.38 18.24 -4.74
CA THR A 175 -5.52 16.76 -4.73
C THR A 175 -4.39 16.10 -5.49
N ARG A 176 -4.06 16.60 -6.69
CA ARG A 176 -2.98 16.03 -7.51
C ARG A 176 -1.61 16.24 -6.88
N GLN A 177 -1.34 17.41 -6.32
CA GLN A 177 -0.07 17.71 -5.64
C GLN A 177 0.13 16.75 -4.45
N PHE A 178 -0.89 16.61 -3.61
CA PHE A 178 -0.90 15.68 -2.49
C PHE A 178 -0.65 14.24 -2.92
N LEU A 179 -1.43 13.71 -3.88
CA LEU A 179 -1.28 12.33 -4.36
C LEU A 179 0.07 12.09 -5.03
N ASN A 180 0.70 13.11 -5.65
CA ASN A 180 2.03 12.96 -6.22
C ASN A 180 3.10 12.68 -5.15
N GLU A 181 2.93 13.14 -3.92
CA GLU A 181 3.88 12.85 -2.83
C GLU A 181 3.87 11.36 -2.48
N TYR A 182 2.68 10.78 -2.32
CA TYR A 182 2.52 9.34 -2.10
C TYR A 182 2.89 8.52 -3.34
N GLY A 183 2.65 9.05 -4.54
CA GLY A 183 3.09 8.43 -5.78
C GLY A 183 4.62 8.35 -5.89
N LYS A 184 5.35 9.30 -5.30
CA LYS A 184 6.81 9.22 -5.14
C LYS A 184 7.19 8.16 -4.12
N ILE A 185 6.53 8.12 -2.95
CA ILE A 185 6.77 7.07 -1.93
C ILE A 185 6.61 5.68 -2.55
N ALA A 186 5.49 5.42 -3.23
CA ALA A 186 5.22 4.14 -3.88
C ALA A 186 6.36 3.73 -4.84
N LYS A 187 6.85 4.68 -5.65
CA LYS A 187 7.95 4.43 -6.61
C LYS A 187 9.29 4.23 -5.93
N ASP A 188 9.64 5.11 -4.99
CA ASP A 188 10.93 5.12 -4.29
C ASP A 188 11.14 3.83 -3.49
N PHE A 189 10.09 3.33 -2.84
CA PHE A 189 10.14 2.13 -1.99
C PHE A 189 9.56 0.87 -2.64
N GLY A 190 8.99 0.98 -3.84
CA GLY A 190 8.43 -0.15 -4.59
C GLY A 190 7.24 -0.82 -3.90
N CYS A 191 6.33 -0.04 -3.31
CA CYS A 191 5.17 -0.54 -2.59
C CYS A 191 3.85 0.02 -3.16
N CYS A 192 2.74 -0.61 -2.78
CA CYS A 192 1.41 -0.08 -3.02
C CYS A 192 1.02 0.89 -1.90
N VAL A 193 0.44 2.04 -2.22
CA VAL A 193 -0.19 2.92 -1.24
C VAL A 193 -1.70 2.89 -1.47
N ALA A 194 -2.45 2.47 -0.46
CA ALA A 194 -3.89 2.36 -0.50
C ALA A 194 -4.57 3.41 0.38
N PHE A 195 -5.53 4.14 -0.18
CA PHE A 195 -6.32 5.13 0.54
C PHE A 195 -7.74 4.64 0.77
N LEU A 196 -8.23 4.74 2.01
CA LEU A 196 -9.66 4.59 2.30
C LEU A 196 -10.31 5.97 2.25
N HIS A 197 -11.36 6.11 1.45
CA HIS A 197 -12.01 7.40 1.23
C HIS A 197 -13.52 7.31 1.45
N HIS A 198 -14.05 8.24 2.25
CA HIS A 198 -15.48 8.34 2.52
C HIS A 198 -16.15 9.16 1.43
N THR A 199 -17.29 8.70 0.91
CA THR A 199 -18.16 9.53 0.06
C THR A 199 -18.79 10.64 0.90
N GLY A 200 -19.08 11.80 0.32
CA GLY A 200 -19.66 12.91 1.07
C GLY A 200 -21.08 12.62 1.61
N LYS A 201 -21.44 13.23 2.76
CA LYS A 201 -22.72 13.10 3.51
C LYS A 201 -24.04 13.31 2.72
N ARG A 202 -23.99 13.70 1.44
CA ARG A 202 -25.17 13.90 0.57
C ARG A 202 -25.27 12.91 -0.58
N THR A 203 -24.33 11.98 -0.67
CA THR A 203 -24.22 11.00 -1.76
C THR A 203 -24.14 9.56 -1.27
N GLU A 204 -24.26 9.33 0.05
CA GLU A 204 -24.21 7.99 0.67
C GLU A 204 -25.42 7.13 0.29
N ASP A 205 -26.60 7.74 0.11
CA ASP A 205 -27.83 7.07 -0.32
C ASP A 205 -27.94 6.92 -1.84
N LEU A 206 -26.99 7.47 -2.61
CA LEU A 206 -26.97 7.33 -4.06
C LEU A 206 -26.21 6.06 -4.45
N ALA A 207 -26.60 5.47 -5.59
CA ALA A 207 -25.84 4.36 -6.16
C ALA A 207 -24.34 4.73 -6.25
N PRO A 208 -23.41 3.80 -5.93
CA PRO A 208 -21.98 4.04 -6.03
C PRO A 208 -21.66 4.61 -7.40
N SER A 209 -21.12 5.84 -7.41
CA SER A 209 -20.85 6.59 -8.63
C SER A 209 -19.55 7.33 -8.49
N LYS A 210 -18.77 7.35 -9.57
CA LYS A 210 -17.50 8.08 -9.66
C LYS A 210 -17.64 9.57 -9.30
N ASN A 211 -18.83 10.13 -9.48
CA ASN A 211 -19.12 11.54 -9.17
C ASN A 211 -19.24 11.82 -7.65
N ASN A 212 -19.34 10.77 -6.83
CA ASN A 212 -19.60 10.88 -5.39
C ASN A 212 -18.31 10.88 -4.55
N ALA A 213 -17.15 10.65 -5.17
CA ALA A 213 -15.84 10.82 -4.54
C ALA A 213 -15.44 12.31 -4.51
N VAL A 214 -14.92 12.80 -3.38
CA VAL A 214 -14.46 14.19 -3.28
C VAL A 214 -13.16 14.35 -4.07
N GLY A 215 -13.09 15.33 -5.00
CA GLY A 215 -11.94 15.48 -5.90
C GLY A 215 -11.86 14.42 -7.02
N SER A 216 -12.98 13.75 -7.32
CA SER A 216 -13.11 12.53 -8.14
C SER A 216 -12.22 12.46 -9.38
N GLN A 217 -12.18 13.49 -10.23
CA GLN A 217 -11.43 13.44 -11.49
C GLN A 217 -9.90 13.33 -11.29
N SER A 218 -9.34 14.08 -10.34
CA SER A 218 -7.88 14.04 -10.09
C SER A 218 -7.47 12.88 -9.20
N PHE A 219 -8.37 12.45 -8.32
CA PHE A 219 -8.22 11.25 -7.52
C PHE A 219 -8.23 10.00 -8.43
N GLU A 220 -9.26 9.85 -9.28
CA GLU A 220 -9.38 8.77 -10.27
C GLU A 220 -8.17 8.73 -11.22
N ALA A 221 -7.76 9.86 -11.79
CA ALA A 221 -6.65 9.90 -12.73
C ALA A 221 -5.29 9.47 -12.13
N LYS A 222 -5.17 9.40 -10.80
CA LYS A 222 -3.96 8.96 -10.11
C LYS A 222 -4.06 7.55 -9.53
N MET A 223 -5.26 7.07 -9.26
CA MET A 223 -5.44 5.69 -8.83
C MET A 223 -5.26 4.76 -10.02
N ARG A 224 -4.56 3.65 -9.79
CA ARG A 224 -4.65 2.51 -10.69
C ARG A 224 -6.00 1.87 -10.41
N LEU A 225 -6.85 1.81 -11.44
CA LEU A 225 -8.20 1.27 -11.34
C LEU A 225 -8.14 -0.14 -10.72
N MET A 226 -8.90 -0.34 -9.63
CA MET A 226 -9.36 -1.65 -9.17
C MET A 226 -10.63 -2.04 -9.92
#